data_AF-A0AAE2BYW5-F1
#
_entry.id   AF-A0AAE2BYW5-F1
#
_cell.length_a   1.000
_cell.length_b   1.000
_cell.length_c   1.000
_cell.angle_alpha   90.00
_cell.angle_beta   90.00
_cell.angle_gamma   90.00
#
_symmetry.space_group_name_H-M   'P 1'
#
loop_
_entity.id
_entity.type
_entity.pdbx_description
1 polymer ?
#
loop_
_entity_poly.entity_id
_entity_poly.type
_entity_poly.pdbx_seq_one_letter_code
_entity_poly.pdbx_strand_id
1 'polypeptide(L)'
;MGWAIALHGGAGDIPRSMPLERRAPREAALRHCLQIGVDAIKAGRSPLDVVELVVRGLEDNPNFNAGKGSVLTSNGTVEMEACIMDGNTKNCGAVSGVSTVKNAISLARLVMEKTPHIYLGFAGAEAFAREQVRYDFLSSLSVFLFHFNFCFSRDKDICPSPVLKSAEAFFAECLLA
;
A
#
# COMPACT_ATOMS: atom_id res chain seq x y z
N MET A 1 -11.54 26.16 -8.21
CA MET A 1 -10.72 25.29 -7.33
C MET A 1 -9.80 24.47 -8.21
N GLY A 2 -8.52 24.39 -7.86
CA GLY A 2 -7.53 23.57 -8.56
C GLY A 2 -7.26 22.28 -7.81
N TRP A 3 -6.74 21.27 -8.50
CA TRP A 3 -6.21 20.06 -7.89
C TRP A 3 -4.69 20.18 -7.75
N ALA A 4 -4.12 19.40 -6.82
CA ALA A 4 -2.69 19.25 -6.67
C ALA A 4 -2.38 17.76 -6.40
N ILE A 5 -1.24 17.29 -6.90
CA ILE A 5 -0.74 15.94 -6.64
C ILE A 5 0.77 16.01 -6.43
N ALA A 6 1.25 15.25 -5.44
CA ALA A 6 2.66 15.05 -5.17
C ALA A 6 2.93 13.55 -5.00
N LEU A 7 4.15 13.11 -5.30
CA LEU A 7 4.62 11.74 -5.09
C LEU A 7 6.13 11.75 -4.82
N HIS A 8 6.62 10.70 -4.16
CA HIS A 8 8.05 10.51 -3.92
C HIS A 8 8.48 9.06 -4.19
N GLY A 9 9.76 8.87 -4.48
CA GLY A 9 10.39 7.55 -4.66
C GLY A 9 11.31 7.12 -3.51
N GLY A 10 11.25 7.84 -2.38
CA GLY A 10 12.08 7.65 -1.20
C GLY A 10 13.08 8.79 -0.98
N ALA A 11 13.53 8.94 0.26
CA ALA A 11 14.54 9.91 0.68
C ALA A 11 15.71 9.21 1.35
N GLY A 12 16.87 9.86 1.41
CA GLY A 12 18.09 9.33 2.02
C GLY A 12 19.32 10.13 1.58
N ASP A 13 20.51 9.60 1.87
CA ASP A 13 21.78 10.17 1.38
C ASP A 13 21.97 9.85 -0.11
N ILE A 14 21.19 10.51 -0.96
CA ILE A 14 21.24 10.36 -2.41
C ILE A 14 22.37 11.26 -2.92
N PRO A 15 23.50 10.70 -3.40
CA PRO A 15 24.64 11.49 -3.78
C PRO A 15 24.32 12.36 -4.99
N ARG A 16 24.70 13.65 -4.93
CA ARG A 16 24.56 14.58 -6.07
C ARG A 16 25.34 14.12 -7.32
N SER A 17 26.38 13.33 -7.10
CA SER A 17 27.20 12.69 -8.13
C SER A 17 26.62 11.36 -8.65
N MET A 18 25.36 11.04 -8.36
CA MET A 18 24.71 9.83 -8.87
C MET A 18 24.88 9.73 -10.40
N PRO A 19 25.41 8.62 -10.91
CA PRO A 19 25.58 8.42 -12.34
C PRO A 19 24.27 8.50 -13.13
N LEU A 20 24.34 8.96 -14.38
CA LEU A 20 23.16 9.17 -15.22
C LEU A 20 22.38 7.88 -15.48
N GLU A 21 23.05 6.74 -15.60
CA GLU A 21 22.43 5.43 -15.80
C GLU A 21 21.57 4.98 -14.61
N ARG A 22 21.83 5.50 -13.41
CA ARG A 22 21.00 5.26 -12.22
C ARG A 22 19.95 6.35 -12.02
N ARG A 23 20.29 7.60 -12.37
CA ARG A 23 19.42 8.77 -12.18
C ARG A 23 18.30 8.82 -13.21
N ALA A 24 18.61 8.66 -14.49
CA ALA A 24 17.65 8.83 -15.59
C ALA A 24 16.45 7.85 -15.51
N PRO A 25 16.63 6.55 -15.16
CA PRO A 25 15.49 5.65 -14.99
C PRO A 25 14.54 6.06 -13.85
N ARG A 26 15.08 6.62 -12.75
CA ARG A 26 14.28 7.10 -11.62
C ARG A 26 13.48 8.33 -12.00
N GLU A 27 14.10 9.30 -12.67
CA GLU A 27 13.41 10.51 -13.15
C GLU A 27 12.33 10.18 -14.19
N ALA A 28 12.62 9.25 -15.11
CA ALA A 28 11.64 8.77 -16.09
C ALA A 28 10.45 8.10 -15.39
N ALA A 29 10.70 7.26 -14.38
CA ALA A 29 9.67 6.59 -13.62
C ALA A 29 8.79 7.57 -12.81
N LEU A 30 9.39 8.56 -12.12
CA LEU A 30 8.64 9.61 -11.41
C LEU A 30 7.76 10.41 -12.36
N ARG A 31 8.30 10.78 -13.53
CA ARG A 31 7.54 11.50 -14.57
C ARG A 31 6.37 10.66 -15.08
N HIS A 32 6.58 9.37 -15.30
CA HIS A 32 5.53 8.46 -15.73
C HIS A 32 4.42 8.31 -14.67
N CYS A 33 4.79 8.08 -13.41
CA CYS A 33 3.81 7.96 -12.32
C CYS A 33 3.05 9.27 -12.08
N LEU A 34 3.72 10.43 -12.20
CA LEU A 34 3.06 11.72 -12.14
C LEU A 34 2.03 11.87 -13.26
N GLN A 35 2.40 11.46 -14.49
CA GLN A 35 1.50 11.53 -15.64
C GLN A 35 0.26 10.66 -15.44
N ILE A 36 0.42 9.43 -14.91
CA ILE A 36 -0.71 8.55 -14.54
C ILE A 36 -1.67 9.28 -13.60
N GLY A 37 -1.14 9.92 -12.55
CA GLY A 37 -1.95 10.65 -11.58
C GLY A 37 -2.67 11.86 -12.20
N VAL A 38 -1.97 12.66 -13.00
CA VAL A 38 -2.54 13.82 -13.70
C VAL A 38 -3.66 13.39 -14.65
N ASP A 39 -3.46 12.32 -15.42
CA ASP A 39 -4.47 11.82 -16.35
C ASP A 39 -5.69 11.26 -15.63
N ALA A 40 -5.49 10.54 -14.52
CA ALA A 40 -6.58 10.05 -13.68
C ALA A 40 -7.40 11.19 -13.05
N ILE A 41 -6.76 12.27 -12.57
CA ILE A 41 -7.45 13.45 -12.05
C ILE A 41 -8.24 14.15 -13.16
N LYS A 42 -7.64 14.34 -14.35
CA LYS A 42 -8.32 14.94 -15.51
C LYS A 42 -9.53 14.12 -15.97
N ALA A 43 -9.47 12.80 -15.81
CA ALA A 43 -10.58 11.88 -16.08
C ALA A 43 -11.66 11.88 -14.98
N GLY A 44 -11.53 12.72 -13.94
CA GLY A 44 -12.52 12.84 -12.86
C GLY A 44 -12.50 11.68 -11.86
N ARG A 45 -11.39 10.94 -11.76
CA ARG A 45 -11.26 9.88 -10.74
C ARG A 45 -11.17 10.47 -9.34
N SER A 46 -11.61 9.69 -8.34
CA SER A 46 -11.51 10.11 -6.94
C SER A 46 -10.04 10.23 -6.52
N PRO A 47 -9.70 11.13 -5.56
CA PRO A 47 -8.34 11.23 -5.04
C PRO A 47 -7.80 9.89 -4.52
N LEU A 48 -8.67 9.07 -3.92
CA LEU A 48 -8.35 7.76 -3.39
C LEU A 48 -7.91 6.77 -4.49
N ASP A 49 -8.63 6.74 -5.62
CA ASP A 49 -8.24 5.89 -6.76
C ASP A 49 -6.98 6.41 -7.45
N VAL A 50 -6.80 7.74 -7.49
CA VAL A 50 -5.60 8.37 -8.06
C VAL A 50 -4.35 7.97 -7.28
N VAL A 51 -4.35 8.09 -5.96
CA VAL A 51 -3.17 7.75 -5.14
C VAL A 51 -2.86 6.26 -5.21
N GLU A 52 -3.87 5.39 -5.22
CA GLU A 52 -3.66 3.95 -5.41
C GLU A 52 -2.99 3.66 -6.76
N LEU A 53 -3.49 4.23 -7.86
CA LEU A 53 -2.90 4.05 -9.20
C LEU A 53 -1.45 4.52 -9.28
N VAL A 54 -1.15 5.67 -8.68
CA VAL A 54 0.21 6.24 -8.67
C VAL A 54 1.16 5.36 -7.87
N VAL A 55 0.76 4.91 -6.68
CA VAL A 55 1.60 4.04 -5.85
C VAL A 55 1.81 2.67 -6.49
N ARG A 56 0.79 2.09 -7.15
CA ARG A 56 0.96 0.87 -7.95
C ARG A 56 2.01 1.05 -9.06
N GLY A 57 2.04 2.22 -9.70
CA GLY A 57 3.06 2.55 -10.70
C GLY A 57 4.48 2.61 -10.12
N LEU A 58 4.61 3.08 -8.87
CA LEU A 58 5.88 3.08 -8.14
C LEU A 58 6.29 1.66 -7.72
N GLU A 59 5.37 0.85 -7.18
CA GLU A 59 5.60 -0.54 -6.79
C GLU A 59 6.00 -1.45 -7.96
N ASP A 60 5.44 -1.22 -9.15
CA ASP A 60 5.77 -1.98 -10.36
C ASP A 60 7.17 -1.62 -10.91
N ASN A 61 7.78 -0.53 -10.43
CA ASN A 61 9.09 -0.06 -10.88
C ASN A 61 10.24 -0.59 -9.99
N PRO A 62 11.19 -1.36 -10.52
CA PRO A 62 12.28 -1.95 -9.73
C PRO A 62 13.31 -0.94 -9.21
N ASN A 63 13.24 0.34 -9.60
CA ASN A 63 14.20 1.36 -9.13
C ASN A 63 13.83 1.99 -7.78
N PHE A 64 12.64 1.71 -7.26
CA PHE A 64 12.14 2.22 -5.98
C PHE A 64 11.97 1.09 -4.98
N ASN A 65 12.19 1.41 -3.70
CA ASN A 65 12.04 0.47 -2.61
C ASN A 65 10.56 0.28 -2.23
N ALA A 66 9.81 -0.36 -3.12
CA ALA A 66 8.43 -0.78 -2.93
C ALA A 66 8.10 -1.87 -3.96
N GLY A 67 7.16 -2.77 -3.65
CA GLY A 67 6.71 -3.79 -4.58
C GLY A 67 7.87 -4.62 -5.14
N LYS A 68 8.03 -4.58 -6.46
CA LYS A 68 9.07 -5.32 -7.21
C LYS A 68 10.50 -4.92 -6.83
N GLY A 69 10.73 -3.67 -6.42
CA GLY A 69 12.05 -3.15 -6.08
C GLY A 69 12.38 -3.18 -4.58
N SER A 70 11.57 -3.88 -3.78
CA SER A 70 11.72 -3.94 -2.33
C SER A 70 13.10 -4.44 -1.91
N VAL A 71 13.66 -3.78 -0.90
CA VAL A 71 14.89 -4.22 -0.24
C VAL A 71 14.66 -5.51 0.55
N LEU A 72 15.77 -6.13 0.93
CA LEU A 72 15.76 -7.42 1.61
C LEU A 72 15.90 -7.25 3.13
N THR A 73 15.27 -8.17 3.86
CA THR A 73 15.52 -8.39 5.29
C THR A 73 16.93 -8.95 5.51
N SER A 74 17.35 -9.06 6.77
CA SER A 74 18.62 -9.73 7.14
C SER A 74 18.69 -11.20 6.70
N ASN A 75 17.53 -11.83 6.46
CA ASN A 75 17.42 -13.20 5.99
C ASN A 75 17.40 -13.30 4.46
N GLY A 76 17.55 -12.17 3.75
CA GLY A 76 17.52 -12.12 2.29
C GLY A 76 16.11 -12.29 1.69
N THR A 77 15.05 -12.12 2.49
CA THR A 77 13.65 -12.21 2.06
C THR A 77 13.04 -10.82 1.83
N VAL A 78 11.89 -10.77 1.15
CA VAL A 78 11.11 -9.54 0.97
C VAL A 78 9.93 -9.53 1.94
N GLU A 79 9.76 -8.44 2.67
CA GLU A 79 8.61 -8.16 3.54
C GLU A 79 8.14 -6.74 3.24
N MET A 80 6.97 -6.62 2.61
CA MET A 80 6.40 -5.36 2.14
C MET A 80 5.31 -4.86 3.07
N GLU A 81 5.17 -3.53 3.10
CA GLU A 81 4.16 -2.80 3.84
C GLU A 81 3.54 -1.72 2.96
N ALA A 82 2.26 -1.40 3.19
CA ALA A 82 1.58 -0.29 2.53
C ALA A 82 0.38 0.18 3.36
N CYS A 83 0.01 1.45 3.19
CA CYS A 83 -1.22 2.01 3.75
C CYS A 83 -1.90 3.00 2.79
N ILE A 84 -3.21 3.14 2.95
CA ILE A 84 -4.03 4.09 2.20
C ILE A 84 -5.12 4.66 3.11
N MET A 85 -5.47 5.93 2.89
CA MET A 85 -6.48 6.63 3.67
C MET A 85 -7.34 7.53 2.78
N ASP A 86 -8.64 7.53 3.02
CA ASP A 86 -9.55 8.53 2.46
C ASP A 86 -9.77 9.68 3.45
N GLY A 87 -9.30 10.88 3.07
CA GLY A 87 -9.44 12.08 3.87
C GLY A 87 -10.88 12.54 4.09
N ASN A 88 -11.82 12.13 3.22
CA ASN A 88 -13.23 12.50 3.31
C ASN A 88 -13.98 11.63 4.33
N THR A 89 -13.83 10.31 4.24
CA THR A 89 -14.53 9.35 5.13
C THR A 89 -13.75 8.99 6.39
N LYS A 90 -12.45 9.30 6.44
CA LYS A 90 -11.49 8.82 7.46
C LYS A 90 -11.32 7.31 7.50
N ASN A 91 -11.76 6.60 6.44
CA ASN A 91 -11.48 5.19 6.30
C ASN A 91 -10.00 4.97 5.95
N CYS A 92 -9.41 3.94 6.55
CA CYS A 92 -8.02 3.57 6.35
C CYS A 92 -7.89 2.07 6.08
N GLY A 93 -6.83 1.70 5.38
CA GLY A 93 -6.40 0.32 5.19
C GLY A 93 -4.88 0.22 5.19
N ALA A 94 -4.35 -0.86 5.75
CA ALA A 94 -2.92 -1.11 5.84
C ALA A 94 -2.60 -2.61 5.81
N VAL A 95 -1.40 -2.93 5.33
CA VAL A 95 -0.80 -4.27 5.40
C VAL A 95 0.69 -4.19 5.70
N SER A 96 1.22 -5.25 6.33
CA SER A 96 2.67 -5.42 6.57
C SER A 96 3.06 -6.88 6.51
N GLY A 97 4.36 -7.12 6.27
CA GLY A 97 4.92 -8.47 6.26
C GLY A 97 4.37 -9.35 5.14
N VAL A 98 3.89 -8.75 4.04
CA VAL A 98 3.46 -9.48 2.85
C VAL A 98 4.63 -9.67 1.89
N SER A 99 4.71 -10.83 1.28
CA SER A 99 5.86 -11.29 0.47
C SER A 99 5.44 -11.76 -0.92
N THR A 100 4.21 -12.25 -1.08
CA THR A 100 3.73 -12.84 -2.35
C THR A 100 2.84 -11.88 -3.17
N VAL A 101 2.41 -10.78 -2.55
CA VAL A 101 1.46 -9.83 -3.12
C VAL A 101 2.19 -8.85 -4.03
N LYS A 102 1.78 -8.78 -5.31
CA LYS A 102 2.43 -7.89 -6.29
C LYS A 102 2.37 -6.40 -5.89
N ASN A 103 1.19 -5.94 -5.48
CA ASN A 103 0.91 -4.55 -5.17
C ASN A 103 0.31 -4.42 -3.76
N ALA A 104 1.14 -4.07 -2.78
CA ALA A 104 0.74 -4.00 -1.37
C ALA A 104 -0.30 -2.89 -1.13
N ILE A 105 -0.21 -1.76 -1.85
CA ILE A 105 -1.17 -0.65 -1.73
C ILE A 105 -2.61 -1.06 -2.09
N SER A 106 -2.78 -1.89 -3.11
CA SER A 106 -4.12 -2.39 -3.49
C SER A 106 -4.64 -3.39 -2.46
N LEU A 107 -3.78 -4.18 -1.83
CA LEU A 107 -4.22 -5.03 -0.73
C LEU A 107 -4.63 -4.19 0.49
N ALA A 108 -3.90 -3.13 0.82
CA ALA A 108 -4.28 -2.17 1.84
C ALA A 108 -5.66 -1.55 1.54
N ARG A 109 -5.93 -1.18 0.28
CA ARG A 109 -7.27 -0.73 -0.16
C ARG A 109 -8.34 -1.80 0.07
N LEU A 110 -8.05 -3.06 -0.24
CA LEU A 110 -8.99 -4.16 0.00
C LEU A 110 -9.26 -4.37 1.50
N VAL A 111 -8.25 -4.20 2.36
CA VAL A 111 -8.47 -4.21 3.82
C VAL A 111 -9.46 -3.11 4.21
N MET A 112 -9.28 -1.89 3.70
CA MET A 112 -10.16 -0.75 3.98
C MET A 112 -11.62 -0.99 3.56
N GLU A 113 -11.83 -1.62 2.39
CA GLU A 113 -13.16 -1.73 1.76
C GLU A 113 -13.89 -3.04 2.03
N LYS A 114 -13.17 -4.13 2.25
CA LYS A 114 -13.73 -5.50 2.32
C LYS A 114 -13.67 -6.10 3.71
N THR A 115 -13.12 -5.38 4.68
CA THR A 115 -13.02 -5.85 6.07
C THR A 115 -13.49 -4.76 7.04
N PRO A 116 -13.91 -5.14 8.26
CA PRO A 116 -14.18 -4.17 9.33
C PRO A 116 -12.89 -3.67 10.00
N HIS A 117 -11.72 -4.08 9.52
CA HIS A 117 -10.42 -3.80 10.12
C HIS A 117 -9.71 -2.66 9.38
N ILE A 118 -8.71 -2.08 10.03
CA ILE A 118 -7.82 -1.10 9.40
C ILE A 118 -6.53 -1.78 8.93
N TYR A 119 -6.03 -2.77 9.66
CA TYR A 119 -4.69 -3.29 9.44
C TYR A 119 -4.64 -4.80 9.65
N LEU A 120 -4.06 -5.50 8.66
CA LEU A 120 -3.71 -6.92 8.71
C LEU A 120 -2.20 -7.10 8.53
N GLY A 121 -1.59 -8.06 9.23
CA GLY A 121 -0.15 -8.32 9.15
C GLY A 121 0.19 -9.77 8.80
N PHE A 122 1.37 -9.95 8.21
CA PHE A 122 2.04 -11.25 8.00
C PHE A 122 1.11 -12.30 7.37
N ALA A 123 1.05 -13.49 7.97
CA ALA A 123 0.25 -14.61 7.49
C ALA A 123 -1.26 -14.27 7.37
N GLY A 124 -1.78 -13.36 8.20
CA GLY A 124 -3.18 -12.93 8.15
C GLY A 124 -3.47 -12.09 6.89
N ALA A 125 -2.59 -11.14 6.58
CA ALA A 125 -2.68 -10.35 5.36
C ALA A 125 -2.50 -11.22 4.10
N GLU A 126 -1.59 -12.19 4.14
CA GLU A 126 -1.36 -13.17 3.06
C GLU A 126 -2.58 -14.09 2.83
N ALA A 127 -3.23 -14.54 3.90
CA ALA A 127 -4.46 -15.33 3.80
C ALA A 127 -5.59 -14.50 3.17
N PHE A 128 -5.78 -13.28 3.65
CA PHE A 128 -6.75 -12.35 3.10
C PHE A 128 -6.49 -12.08 1.60
N ALA A 129 -5.24 -11.87 1.20
CA ALA A 129 -4.87 -11.68 -0.20
C ALA A 129 -5.28 -12.87 -1.09
N ARG A 130 -5.04 -14.10 -0.62
CA ARG A 130 -5.46 -15.33 -1.34
C ARG A 130 -6.97 -15.43 -1.45
N GLU A 131 -7.70 -15.01 -0.42
CA GLU A 131 -9.16 -14.95 -0.47
C GLU A 131 -9.64 -13.96 -1.51
N GLN A 132 -9.02 -12.78 -1.64
CA GLN A 132 -9.43 -11.77 -2.64
C GLN A 132 -9.23 -12.26 -4.08
N VAL A 133 -8.09 -12.93 -4.38
CA VAL A 133 -7.87 -13.55 -5.70
C VAL A 133 -8.90 -14.65 -5.97
N ARG A 134 -9.24 -15.44 -4.94
CA ARG A 134 -10.33 -16.42 -5.05
C ARG A 134 -11.68 -15.74 -5.24
N TYR A 135 -11.96 -14.61 -4.61
CA TYR A 135 -13.21 -13.86 -4.81
C TYR A 135 -13.31 -13.25 -6.20
N ASP A 136 -12.23 -12.76 -6.79
CA ASP A 136 -12.24 -12.31 -8.19
C ASP A 136 -12.58 -13.49 -9.12
N PHE A 137 -12.01 -14.67 -8.87
CA PHE A 137 -12.34 -15.89 -9.61
C PHE A 137 -13.78 -16.40 -9.33
N LEU A 138 -14.21 -16.40 -8.07
CA LEU A 138 -15.52 -16.91 -7.62
C LEU A 138 -16.67 -15.91 -7.78
N SER A 139 -16.40 -14.63 -8.03
CA SER A 139 -17.42 -13.71 -8.55
C SER A 139 -17.93 -14.13 -9.95
N SER A 140 -17.21 -15.05 -10.61
CA SER A 140 -17.69 -15.79 -11.78
C SER A 140 -18.41 -17.10 -11.44
N LEU A 141 -18.31 -17.62 -10.20
CA LEU A 141 -18.98 -18.83 -9.68
C LEU A 141 -18.96 -18.86 -8.13
N SER A 142 -20.10 -18.64 -7.48
CA SER A 142 -20.27 -18.42 -6.03
C SER A 142 -20.03 -19.63 -5.12
N VAL A 143 -19.17 -19.56 -4.07
CA VAL A 143 -19.29 -20.24 -2.73
C VAL A 143 -18.33 -19.60 -1.68
N PHE A 144 -18.80 -19.40 -0.44
CA PHE A 144 -18.12 -18.80 0.74
C PHE A 144 -17.46 -19.83 1.70
N LEU A 145 -16.33 -19.47 2.37
CA LEU A 145 -15.92 -20.03 3.68
C LEU A 145 -14.83 -19.16 4.37
N PHE A 146 -14.94 -18.90 5.69
CA PHE A 146 -14.07 -18.04 6.53
C PHE A 146 -13.13 -18.83 7.48
N HIS A 147 -11.97 -18.28 7.89
CA HIS A 147 -11.34 -18.45 9.23
C HIS A 147 -10.28 -17.37 9.60
N PHE A 148 -10.18 -17.04 10.90
CA PHE A 148 -9.50 -15.89 11.57
C PHE A 148 -7.95 -15.89 11.65
N ASN A 149 -7.32 -14.69 11.70
CA ASN A 149 -6.10 -14.36 12.48
C ASN A 149 -5.80 -12.82 12.57
N PHE A 150 -5.25 -12.39 13.73
CA PHE A 150 -4.80 -11.04 14.19
C PHE A 150 -5.32 -9.77 13.46
N CYS A 151 -6.14 -8.98 14.18
CA CYS A 151 -6.88 -7.81 13.68
C CYS A 151 -6.74 -6.58 14.59
N PHE A 152 -6.51 -5.41 13.99
CA PHE A 152 -6.90 -4.13 14.59
C PHE A 152 -8.26 -3.71 14.04
N SER A 153 -9.29 -3.76 14.89
CA SER A 153 -10.68 -3.42 14.55
C SER A 153 -10.96 -1.92 14.68
N ARG A 154 -11.94 -1.40 13.92
CA ARG A 154 -12.46 -0.04 14.08
C ARG A 154 -13.23 0.16 15.39
N ASP A 155 -13.59 -0.94 16.06
CA ASP A 155 -14.29 -0.94 17.34
C ASP A 155 -13.29 -0.94 18.52
N LYS A 156 -13.42 0.03 19.43
CA LYS A 156 -12.49 0.25 20.55
C LYS A 156 -12.59 -0.81 21.66
N ASP A 157 -13.59 -1.68 21.61
CA ASP A 157 -13.94 -2.57 22.72
C ASP A 157 -13.44 -4.03 22.57
N ILE A 158 -12.63 -4.34 21.55
CA ILE A 158 -12.32 -5.74 21.16
C ILE A 158 -10.81 -6.08 21.11
N CYS A 159 -9.92 -5.44 21.90
CA CYS A 159 -8.50 -5.85 21.88
C CYS A 159 -7.76 -5.77 23.22
N PRO A 160 -7.55 -6.90 23.92
CA PRO A 160 -6.65 -7.00 25.06
C PRO A 160 -5.38 -7.77 24.66
N SER A 161 -4.40 -7.15 24.00
CA SER A 161 -3.05 -7.76 23.96
C SER A 161 -1.91 -6.75 23.80
N PRO A 162 -0.75 -6.97 24.45
CA PRO A 162 0.33 -6.01 24.54
C PRO A 162 1.36 -6.22 23.41
N VAL A 163 1.04 -5.80 22.19
CA VAL A 163 2.04 -5.65 21.11
C VAL A 163 1.87 -4.28 20.48
N LEU A 164 2.18 -3.24 21.26
CA LEU A 164 1.88 -1.84 20.96
C LEU A 164 3.10 -0.99 20.54
N LYS A 165 4.31 -1.54 20.47
CA LYS A 165 5.52 -0.69 20.39
C LYS A 165 6.11 -0.45 18.99
N SER A 166 5.66 -1.12 17.94
CA SER A 166 6.15 -0.87 16.56
C SER A 166 5.12 -0.22 15.62
N ALA A 167 3.82 -0.29 15.93
CA ALA A 167 2.75 0.28 15.10
C ALA A 167 2.50 1.78 15.36
N GLU A 168 2.85 2.30 16.54
CA GLU A 168 2.62 3.71 16.92
C GLU A 168 3.49 4.69 16.10
N ALA A 169 4.67 4.27 15.62
CA ALA A 169 5.55 5.13 14.83
C ALA A 169 5.05 5.35 13.40
N PHE A 170 4.40 4.35 12.79
CA PHE A 170 3.92 4.43 11.40
C PHE A 170 2.58 5.18 11.31
N PHE A 171 1.71 5.03 12.30
CA PHE A 171 0.42 5.74 12.34
C PHE A 171 0.56 7.25 12.59
N ALA A 172 1.63 7.68 13.26
CA ALA A 172 1.86 9.09 13.58
C ALA A 172 2.18 9.95 12.35
N GLU A 173 2.82 9.41 11.31
CA GLU A 173 3.10 10.16 10.07
C GLU A 173 1.86 10.32 9.17
N CYS A 174 0.91 9.38 9.20
CA CYS A 174 -0.34 9.49 8.41
C CYS A 174 -1.40 10.42 9.04
N LEU A 175 -1.34 10.70 10.35
CA LEU A 175 -2.32 11.54 11.05
C LEU A 175 -1.90 13.02 11.19
N LEU A 176 -0.67 13.36 10.82
CA LEU A 176 -0.10 14.71 10.98
C LEU A 176 0.10 15.47 9.66
N ALA A 177 -0.51 15.02 8.56
CA ALA A 177 -0.54 15.73 7.27
C ALA A 177 -1.98 16.07 6.84
#